data_AF-A0A271JAW9-F1
#
_entry.id   AF-A0A271JAW9-F1
#
_cell.length_a   1.000
_cell.length_b   1.000
_cell.length_c   1.000
_cell.angle_alpha   90.00
_cell.angle_beta   90.00
_cell.angle_gamma   90.00
#
_symmetry.space_group_name_H-M   'P 1'
#
loop_
_entity.id
_entity.type
_entity.pdbx_description
1 polymer ?
#
loop_
_entity_poly.entity_id
_entity_poly.type
_entity_poly.pdbx_seq_one_letter_code
_entity_poly.pdbx_strand_id
1 'polypeptide(L)'
;MDWGTIGDPYRAYYGRVSADQIHKWYSEYGTRLFDSNIRNFKGDTDVNIDMQATLAEEPGKFWYFNNGITILCNSIEKRAIGAGSRGVGEFLCKGVSVVNGAQTVGSLSGAIASGFEKANSAEVIARFISLSECPSGFSKEVTTATNTQNKIERRDFASLDENQERLKSELHLDLGKTYAYKSGDPVPRKEDGCTLEEAVVGLSCHYSEVRYSTEVKQAIGRMWKDKSRPPYTNLFNDNTSAIMMWNVVRVMREVDLVLGLESSKVGAVNRMDHVAVHGNRFILHHVFKNLEDVQLGDRSFELSSYAERIRATTYYILESVSVLISGMGSVYLNNLFKNHKKLGAMSDDIPVNVDYAGGYTPRRLREPTLFD
;
A
#
# COMPACT_ATOMS: atom_id res chain seq x y z
N MET A 1 -5.54 0.83 -35.34
CA MET A 1 -4.80 2.10 -35.25
C MET A 1 -3.32 1.82 -35.38
N ASP A 2 -2.50 2.87 -35.39
CA ASP A 2 -1.05 2.79 -35.53
C ASP A 2 -0.43 1.81 -34.55
N TRP A 3 0.44 0.93 -35.08
CA TRP A 3 1.15 -0.07 -34.29
C TRP A 3 2.59 -0.28 -34.77
N GLY A 4 3.42 -0.76 -33.85
CA GLY A 4 4.79 -1.19 -34.06
C GLY A 4 5.05 -2.55 -33.40
N THR A 5 6.23 -3.11 -33.66
CA THR A 5 6.65 -4.40 -33.11
C THR A 5 8.11 -4.37 -32.71
N ILE A 6 8.45 -5.19 -31.73
CA ILE A 6 9.80 -5.48 -31.27
C ILE A 6 9.98 -6.99 -31.44
N GLY A 7 11.06 -7.40 -32.11
CA GLY A 7 11.41 -8.81 -32.31
C GLY A 7 12.31 -9.36 -31.20
N ASP A 8 13.27 -8.56 -30.74
CA ASP A 8 14.33 -8.96 -29.81
C ASP A 8 14.28 -8.14 -28.50
N PRO A 9 14.58 -8.73 -27.32
CA PRO A 9 14.87 -10.16 -27.10
C PRO A 9 13.62 -11.04 -27.15
N TYR A 10 12.43 -10.47 -27.01
CA TYR A 10 11.16 -11.19 -27.06
C TYR A 10 10.12 -10.40 -27.85
N ARG A 11 9.26 -11.14 -28.55
CA ARG A 11 8.26 -10.54 -29.43
C ARG A 11 7.23 -9.72 -28.65
N ALA A 12 7.11 -8.46 -29.04
CA ALA A 12 6.08 -7.56 -28.52
C ALA A 12 5.47 -6.69 -29.64
N TYR A 13 4.28 -6.20 -29.37
CA TYR A 13 3.57 -5.24 -30.20
C TYR A 13 3.16 -4.05 -29.34
N TYR A 14 3.11 -2.86 -29.92
CA TYR A 14 2.65 -1.68 -29.22
C TYR A 14 1.91 -0.77 -30.17
N GLY A 15 0.97 0.01 -29.66
CA GLY A 15 0.17 0.88 -30.50
C GLY A 15 -1.00 1.49 -29.78
N ARG A 16 -1.82 2.23 -30.54
CA ARG A 16 -3.02 2.88 -30.02
C ARG A 16 -4.19 1.90 -30.04
N VAL A 17 -4.97 1.90 -28.96
CA VAL A 17 -6.19 1.10 -28.82
C VAL A 17 -7.32 2.04 -28.42
N SER A 18 -8.51 1.88 -29.02
CA SER A 18 -9.68 2.69 -28.65
C SER A 18 -10.20 2.31 -27.28
N ALA A 19 -10.78 3.30 -26.62
CA ALA A 19 -11.59 3.12 -25.43
C ALA A 19 -12.68 2.06 -25.62
N ASP A 20 -13.44 2.13 -26.71
CA ASP A 20 -14.48 1.14 -27.05
C ASP A 20 -13.94 -0.29 -27.07
N GLN A 21 -12.75 -0.52 -27.65
CA GLN A 21 -12.16 -1.85 -27.71
C GLN A 21 -11.76 -2.37 -26.32
N ILE A 22 -11.20 -1.50 -25.47
CA ILE A 22 -10.85 -1.83 -24.08
C ILE A 22 -12.11 -2.12 -23.26
N HIS A 23 -13.17 -1.33 -23.46
CA HIS A 23 -14.46 -1.54 -22.82
C HIS A 23 -15.05 -2.90 -23.20
N LYS A 24 -15.01 -3.29 -24.49
CA LYS A 24 -15.45 -4.62 -24.94
C LYS A 24 -14.72 -5.75 -24.23
N TRP A 25 -13.39 -5.66 -24.10
CA TRP A 25 -12.62 -6.66 -23.35
C TRP A 25 -13.10 -6.74 -21.90
N TYR A 26 -13.25 -5.60 -21.23
CA TYR A 26 -13.66 -5.58 -19.83
C TYR A 26 -15.10 -6.08 -19.62
N SER A 27 -16.02 -5.73 -20.51
CA SER A 27 -17.41 -6.18 -20.47
C SER A 27 -17.54 -7.70 -20.69
N GLU A 28 -16.69 -8.30 -21.52
CA GLU A 28 -16.70 -9.74 -21.80
C GLU A 28 -15.99 -10.58 -20.72
N TYR A 29 -14.83 -10.13 -20.26
CA TYR A 29 -13.96 -10.93 -19.38
C TYR A 29 -13.98 -10.49 -17.92
N GLY A 30 -14.44 -9.26 -17.64
CA GLY A 30 -14.52 -8.69 -16.30
C GLY A 30 -13.17 -8.61 -15.61
N THR A 31 -13.17 -8.88 -14.31
CA THR A 31 -11.96 -8.85 -13.47
C THR A 31 -10.94 -9.94 -13.83
N ARG A 32 -11.32 -10.98 -14.57
CA ARG A 32 -10.41 -12.06 -15.00
C ARG A 32 -9.27 -11.56 -15.89
N LEU A 33 -9.46 -10.42 -16.55
CA LEU A 33 -8.36 -9.75 -17.28
C LEU A 33 -7.18 -9.43 -16.37
N PHE A 34 -7.40 -9.32 -15.06
CA PHE A 34 -6.41 -8.92 -14.07
C PHE A 34 -5.89 -10.08 -13.22
N ASP A 35 -6.16 -11.34 -13.56
CA ASP A 35 -5.81 -12.48 -12.69
C ASP A 35 -4.30 -12.61 -12.39
N SER A 36 -3.43 -12.16 -13.31
CA SER A 36 -1.97 -12.09 -13.08
C SER A 36 -1.52 -10.75 -12.51
N ASN A 37 -2.44 -9.80 -12.32
CA ASN A 37 -2.17 -8.50 -11.73
C ASN A 37 -2.30 -8.58 -10.21
N ILE A 38 -1.19 -8.40 -9.51
CA ILE A 38 -1.19 -8.32 -8.04
C ILE A 38 -1.94 -7.08 -7.51
N ARG A 39 -2.28 -6.11 -8.37
CA ARG A 39 -3.19 -5.00 -8.07
C ARG A 39 -4.55 -5.31 -8.69
N ASN A 40 -5.44 -5.92 -7.91
CA ASN A 40 -6.87 -5.93 -8.25
C ASN A 40 -7.34 -4.48 -8.51
N PHE A 41 -8.25 -4.29 -9.46
CA PHE A 41 -8.93 -3.02 -9.66
C PHE A 41 -9.54 -2.56 -8.32
N LYS A 42 -8.99 -1.49 -7.76
CA LYS A 42 -9.58 -0.79 -6.63
C LYS A 42 -10.42 0.33 -7.25
N GLY A 43 -11.68 0.44 -6.80
CA GLY A 43 -12.64 1.48 -7.21
C GLY A 43 -12.13 2.90 -6.92
N ASP A 44 -13.02 3.88 -6.76
CA ASP A 44 -12.69 5.31 -6.69
C ASP A 44 -11.39 5.64 -5.91
N THR A 45 -10.31 5.76 -6.68
CA THR A 45 -9.04 6.35 -6.24
C THR A 45 -8.93 7.69 -6.93
N ASP A 46 -8.19 8.62 -6.35
CA ASP A 46 -8.04 9.95 -6.97
C ASP A 46 -7.47 9.87 -8.40
N VAL A 47 -6.63 8.88 -8.69
CA VAL A 47 -6.15 8.61 -10.06
C VAL A 47 -7.31 8.24 -10.99
N ASN A 48 -8.27 7.46 -10.48
CA ASN A 48 -9.49 7.17 -11.24
C ASN A 48 -10.33 8.45 -11.41
N ILE A 49 -10.43 9.31 -10.39
CA ILE A 49 -11.19 10.58 -10.47
C ILE A 49 -10.60 11.48 -11.57
N ASP A 50 -9.29 11.70 -11.58
CA ASP A 50 -8.62 12.52 -12.60
C ASP A 50 -8.79 11.92 -14.02
N MET A 51 -8.74 10.58 -14.12
CA MET A 51 -9.03 9.87 -15.38
C MET A 51 -10.49 10.03 -15.79
N GLN A 52 -11.46 9.94 -14.87
CA GLN A 52 -12.88 10.15 -15.16
C GLN A 52 -13.13 11.58 -15.65
N ALA A 53 -12.53 12.58 -14.99
CA ALA A 53 -12.62 13.98 -15.40
C ALA A 53 -12.07 14.17 -16.82
N THR A 54 -10.88 13.61 -17.10
CA THR A 54 -10.30 13.65 -18.45
C THR A 54 -11.19 12.97 -19.49
N LEU A 55 -11.77 11.81 -19.18
CA LEU A 55 -12.64 11.07 -20.10
C LEU A 55 -13.97 11.80 -20.37
N ALA A 56 -14.50 12.52 -19.39
CA ALA A 56 -15.73 13.29 -19.50
C ALA A 56 -15.53 14.62 -20.25
N GLU A 57 -14.47 15.35 -19.91
CA GLU A 57 -14.26 16.72 -20.38
C GLU A 57 -13.36 16.80 -21.61
N GLU A 58 -12.24 16.06 -21.62
CA GLU A 58 -11.17 16.18 -22.62
C GLU A 58 -10.63 14.81 -23.11
N PRO A 59 -11.46 13.90 -23.65
CA PRO A 59 -11.06 12.53 -23.97
C PRO A 59 -9.94 12.43 -25.02
N GLY A 60 -9.82 13.43 -25.91
CA GLY A 60 -8.70 13.51 -26.86
C GLY A 60 -7.34 13.72 -26.21
N LYS A 61 -7.29 14.22 -24.96
CA LYS A 61 -6.05 14.35 -24.18
C LYS A 61 -5.69 13.07 -23.41
N PHE A 62 -6.61 12.10 -23.33
CA PHE A 62 -6.43 10.90 -22.52
C PHE A 62 -5.17 10.11 -22.89
N TRP A 63 -4.85 10.03 -24.20
CA TRP A 63 -3.63 9.39 -24.69
C TRP A 63 -2.35 10.03 -24.13
N TYR A 64 -2.37 11.35 -23.92
CA TYR A 64 -1.22 12.11 -23.43
C TYR A 64 -1.08 12.04 -21.90
N PHE A 65 -2.20 11.92 -21.17
CA PHE A 65 -2.20 11.92 -19.72
C PHE A 65 -2.11 10.52 -19.11
N ASN A 66 -2.45 9.47 -19.87
CA ASN A 66 -2.44 8.10 -19.37
C ASN A 66 -1.12 7.38 -19.70
N ASN A 67 -0.59 6.63 -18.73
CA ASN A 67 0.64 5.84 -18.88
C ASN A 67 0.50 4.61 -19.81
N GLY A 68 -0.74 4.23 -20.14
CA GLY A 68 -1.06 3.10 -21.00
C GLY A 68 -1.44 1.82 -20.27
N ILE A 69 -1.50 0.75 -21.04
CA ILE A 69 -1.83 -0.61 -20.57
C ILE A 69 -0.75 -1.57 -21.04
N THR A 70 -0.27 -2.43 -20.15
CA THR A 70 0.64 -3.54 -20.51
C THR A 70 -0.08 -4.86 -20.34
N ILE A 71 -0.04 -5.66 -21.40
CA ILE A 71 -0.81 -6.88 -21.59
C ILE A 71 0.17 -8.00 -21.90
N LEU A 72 0.14 -9.05 -21.09
CA LEU A 72 0.82 -10.30 -21.39
C LEU A 72 -0.13 -11.22 -22.15
N CYS A 73 0.39 -11.90 -23.16
CA CYS A 73 -0.33 -12.89 -23.94
C CYS A 73 0.50 -14.17 -24.00
N ASN A 74 -0.11 -15.33 -23.81
CA ASN A 74 0.57 -16.62 -24.06
C ASN A 74 1.09 -16.69 -25.50
N SER A 75 0.31 -16.20 -26.46
CA SER A 75 0.75 -16.01 -27.85
C SER A 75 0.02 -14.85 -28.53
N ILE A 76 0.66 -14.28 -29.56
CA ILE A 76 0.11 -13.21 -30.40
C ILE A 76 0.30 -13.56 -31.87
N GLU A 77 -0.81 -13.66 -32.61
CA GLU A 77 -0.84 -13.96 -34.04
C GLU A 77 -1.42 -12.76 -34.82
N LYS A 78 -0.67 -12.19 -35.76
CA LYS A 78 -1.17 -11.12 -36.64
C LYS A 78 -2.04 -11.73 -37.75
N ARG A 79 -3.26 -11.22 -37.92
CA ARG A 79 -4.15 -11.62 -39.02
C ARG A 79 -3.79 -10.86 -40.31
N ALA A 80 -4.17 -11.41 -41.46
CA ALA A 80 -3.80 -10.87 -42.78
C ALA A 80 -4.48 -9.52 -43.12
N ILE A 81 -5.47 -9.08 -42.34
CA ILE A 81 -6.16 -7.80 -42.54
C ILE A 81 -5.20 -6.64 -42.23
N GLY A 82 -5.04 -5.71 -43.17
CA GLY A 82 -4.14 -4.57 -43.04
C GLY A 82 -2.64 -4.93 -43.15
N ALA A 83 -2.30 -6.10 -43.69
CA ALA A 83 -0.93 -6.64 -43.68
C ALA A 83 0.17 -5.69 -44.20
N GLY A 84 -0.15 -4.80 -45.14
CA GLY A 84 0.79 -3.85 -45.76
C GLY A 84 0.88 -2.46 -45.13
N SER A 85 0.11 -2.14 -44.08
CA SER A 85 0.16 -0.82 -43.43
C SER A 85 0.32 -0.95 -41.91
N ARG A 86 0.99 0.02 -41.30
CA ARG A 86 1.04 0.14 -39.83
C ARG A 86 -0.14 0.91 -39.25
N GLY A 87 -1.05 1.43 -40.07
CA GLY A 87 -2.19 2.26 -39.62
C GLY A 87 -3.34 1.49 -38.98
N VAL A 88 -3.52 0.21 -39.35
CA VAL A 88 -4.48 -0.70 -38.72
C VAL A 88 -3.89 -2.11 -38.74
N GLY A 89 -3.98 -2.82 -37.62
CA GLY A 89 -3.62 -4.23 -37.54
C GLY A 89 -4.65 -4.98 -36.71
N GLU A 90 -4.92 -6.23 -37.08
CA GLU A 90 -5.76 -7.15 -36.31
C GLU A 90 -4.89 -8.27 -35.74
N PHE A 91 -5.03 -8.52 -34.45
CA PHE A 91 -4.19 -9.47 -33.71
C PHE A 91 -5.07 -10.42 -32.91
N LEU A 92 -4.81 -11.71 -33.04
CA LEU A 92 -5.36 -12.74 -32.18
C LEU A 92 -4.40 -12.94 -30.99
N CYS A 93 -4.85 -12.53 -29.81
CA CYS A 93 -4.10 -12.68 -28.56
C CYS A 93 -4.72 -13.82 -27.74
N LYS A 94 -3.92 -14.81 -27.34
CA LYS A 94 -4.38 -15.96 -26.51
C LYS A 94 -3.79 -15.85 -25.11
N GLY A 95 -4.56 -16.26 -24.10
CA GLY A 95 -4.11 -16.25 -22.70
C GLY A 95 -3.73 -14.85 -22.21
N VAL A 96 -4.66 -13.90 -22.35
CA VAL A 96 -4.45 -12.48 -22.09
C VAL A 96 -4.50 -12.17 -20.60
N SER A 97 -3.54 -11.39 -20.10
CA SER A 97 -3.62 -10.79 -18.77
C SER A 97 -3.03 -9.37 -18.74
N VAL A 98 -3.79 -8.42 -18.21
CA VAL A 98 -3.40 -7.03 -18.04
C VAL A 98 -2.59 -6.88 -16.75
N VAL A 99 -1.27 -6.77 -16.87
CA VAL A 99 -0.34 -6.68 -15.73
C VAL A 99 -0.05 -5.25 -15.28
N ASN A 100 -0.42 -4.25 -16.09
CA ASN A 100 -0.41 -2.84 -15.74
C ASN A 100 -1.53 -2.10 -16.49
N GLY A 101 -2.12 -1.09 -15.84
CA GLY A 101 -3.23 -0.32 -16.42
C GLY A 101 -4.63 -0.82 -16.03
N ALA A 102 -4.77 -1.65 -14.99
CA ALA A 102 -6.08 -2.12 -14.51
C ALA A 102 -7.03 -0.96 -14.13
N GLN A 103 -6.48 0.12 -13.58
CA GLN A 103 -7.24 1.35 -13.28
C GLN A 103 -7.66 2.09 -14.55
N THR A 104 -6.81 2.13 -15.57
CA THR A 104 -7.14 2.69 -16.90
C THR A 104 -8.30 1.92 -17.51
N VAL A 105 -8.20 0.58 -17.57
CA VAL A 105 -9.26 -0.29 -18.13
C VAL A 105 -10.57 -0.10 -17.39
N GLY A 106 -10.54 -0.13 -16.06
CA GLY A 106 -11.75 0.00 -15.23
C GLY A 106 -12.37 1.39 -15.28
N SER A 107 -11.57 2.46 -15.24
CA SER A 107 -12.08 3.84 -15.28
C SER A 107 -12.67 4.15 -16.65
N LEU A 108 -11.98 3.74 -17.72
CA LEU A 108 -12.49 3.89 -19.08
C LEU A 108 -13.80 3.14 -19.27
N SER A 109 -13.87 1.88 -18.81
CA SER A 109 -15.08 1.07 -18.95
C SER A 109 -16.23 1.61 -18.10
N GLY A 110 -15.93 2.12 -16.90
CA GLY A 110 -16.91 2.77 -16.02
C GLY A 110 -17.45 4.07 -16.60
N ALA A 111 -16.61 4.88 -17.24
CA ALA A 111 -17.02 6.12 -17.91
C ALA A 111 -18.03 5.83 -19.04
N ILE A 112 -17.69 4.86 -19.91
CA ILE A 112 -18.55 4.44 -21.02
C ILE A 112 -19.86 3.85 -20.50
N ALA A 113 -19.80 2.96 -19.51
CA ALA A 113 -20.99 2.37 -18.90
C ALA A 113 -21.89 3.40 -18.19
N SER A 114 -21.32 4.52 -17.74
CA SER A 114 -22.05 5.64 -17.13
C SER A 114 -22.62 6.63 -18.16
N GLY A 115 -22.51 6.34 -19.46
CA GLY A 115 -23.09 7.14 -20.54
C GLY A 115 -22.23 8.33 -20.97
N PHE A 116 -20.93 8.34 -20.66
CA PHE A 116 -20.01 9.37 -21.18
C PHE A 116 -19.65 9.06 -22.63
N GLU A 117 -20.56 9.35 -23.55
CA GLU A 117 -20.43 9.01 -24.98
C GLU A 117 -19.12 9.51 -25.61
N LYS A 118 -18.61 10.65 -25.16
CA LYS A 118 -17.33 11.20 -25.64
C LYS A 118 -16.12 10.34 -25.26
N ALA A 119 -16.20 9.55 -24.19
CA ALA A 119 -15.12 8.67 -23.74
C ALA A 119 -14.78 7.59 -24.78
N ASN A 120 -15.72 7.21 -25.65
CA ASN A 120 -15.48 6.25 -26.75
C ASN A 120 -14.39 6.72 -27.73
N SER A 121 -14.16 8.04 -27.83
CA SER A 121 -13.13 8.63 -28.69
C SER A 121 -11.73 8.64 -28.08
N ALA A 122 -11.60 8.30 -26.79
CA ALA A 122 -10.29 8.25 -26.13
C ALA A 122 -9.44 7.10 -26.69
N GLU A 123 -8.14 7.34 -26.74
CA GLU A 123 -7.14 6.36 -27.19
C GLU A 123 -6.14 6.11 -26.07
N VAL A 124 -5.63 4.88 -26.00
CA VAL A 124 -4.66 4.46 -24.99
C VAL A 124 -3.48 3.80 -25.68
N ILE A 125 -2.27 4.13 -25.23
CA ILE A 125 -1.07 3.39 -25.62
C ILE A 125 -1.09 2.01 -24.96
N ALA A 126 -1.07 0.95 -25.76
CA ALA A 126 -1.06 -0.43 -25.28
C ALA A 126 0.24 -1.13 -25.70
N ARG A 127 0.77 -1.94 -24.81
CA ARG A 127 1.90 -2.85 -25.04
C ARG A 127 1.42 -4.28 -24.86
N PHE A 128 1.62 -5.11 -25.87
CA PHE A 128 1.29 -6.54 -25.87
C PHE A 128 2.58 -7.34 -25.96
N ILE A 129 2.85 -8.19 -24.97
CA ILE A 129 4.07 -8.99 -24.88
C ILE A 129 3.71 -10.46 -25.10
N SER A 130 4.34 -11.10 -26.08
CA SER A 130 4.16 -12.53 -26.33
C SER A 130 5.07 -13.35 -25.42
N LEU A 131 4.48 -14.23 -24.61
CA LEU A 131 5.21 -15.13 -23.73
C LEU A 131 5.70 -16.42 -24.43
N SER A 132 5.29 -16.65 -25.68
CA SER A 132 5.59 -17.87 -26.45
C SER A 132 7.08 -18.19 -26.60
N GLU A 133 7.92 -17.15 -26.64
CA GLU A 133 9.37 -17.27 -26.84
C GLU A 133 10.16 -16.79 -25.60
N CYS A 134 9.47 -16.61 -24.46
CA CYS A 134 10.06 -16.12 -23.22
C CYS A 134 10.52 -17.28 -22.31
N PRO A 135 11.56 -17.08 -21.48
CA PRO A 135 11.93 -18.06 -20.46
C PRO A 135 10.84 -18.19 -19.39
N SER A 136 10.84 -19.33 -18.70
CA SER A 136 9.98 -19.55 -17.54
C SER A 136 10.22 -18.46 -16.48
N GLY A 137 9.14 -17.89 -15.92
CA GLY A 137 9.21 -16.85 -14.90
C GLY A 137 9.20 -15.41 -15.42
N PHE A 138 9.42 -15.18 -16.72
CA PHE A 138 9.45 -13.82 -17.30
C PHE A 138 8.15 -13.02 -17.06
N SER A 139 6.99 -13.68 -17.10
CA SER A 139 5.70 -13.03 -16.79
C SER A 139 5.67 -12.43 -15.39
N LYS A 140 6.25 -13.13 -14.40
CA LYS A 140 6.37 -12.67 -13.01
C LYS A 140 7.36 -11.51 -12.89
N GLU A 141 8.47 -11.55 -13.64
CA GLU A 141 9.44 -10.46 -13.70
C GLU A 141 8.82 -9.18 -14.25
N VAL A 142 8.15 -9.25 -15.40
CA VAL A 142 7.47 -8.09 -16.01
C VAL A 142 6.40 -7.53 -15.06
N THR A 143 5.60 -8.41 -14.45
CA THR A 143 4.58 -8.00 -13.49
C THR A 143 5.20 -7.31 -12.27
N THR A 144 6.29 -7.85 -11.73
CA THR A 144 6.97 -7.29 -10.55
C THR A 144 7.64 -5.95 -10.86
N ALA A 145 8.35 -5.86 -11.99
CA ALA A 145 9.05 -4.66 -12.42
C ALA A 145 8.07 -3.50 -12.65
N THR A 146 6.99 -3.76 -13.40
CA THR A 146 5.99 -2.74 -13.71
C THR A 146 5.26 -2.25 -12.46
N ASN A 147 5.03 -3.13 -11.48
CA ASN A 147 4.43 -2.74 -10.20
C ASN A 147 5.37 -1.96 -9.28
N THR A 148 6.67 -2.24 -9.33
CA THR A 148 7.69 -1.57 -8.51
C THR A 148 7.97 -0.16 -8.99
N GLN A 149 8.03 0.07 -10.32
CA GLN A 149 8.19 1.40 -10.91
C GLN A 149 7.08 2.37 -10.45
N ASN A 150 5.82 1.92 -10.44
CA ASN A 150 4.70 2.73 -9.94
C ASN A 150 4.72 2.97 -8.42
N LYS A 151 5.47 2.19 -7.64
CA LYS A 151 5.66 2.41 -6.20
C LYS A 151 6.71 3.50 -5.94
N ILE A 152 7.72 3.57 -6.80
CA ILE A 152 8.80 4.58 -6.80
C ILE A 152 8.22 5.98 -7.07
N GLU A 153 7.40 6.14 -8.13
CA GLU A 153 6.84 7.46 -8.50
C GLU A 153 6.08 8.17 -7.36
N ARG A 154 5.36 7.43 -6.51
CA ARG A 154 4.64 8.04 -5.37
C ARG A 154 5.56 8.43 -4.23
N ARG A 155 6.64 7.70 -4.02
CA ARG A 155 7.67 8.01 -3.02
C ARG A 155 8.43 9.29 -3.40
N ASP A 156 8.61 9.51 -4.70
CA ASP A 156 9.34 10.67 -5.21
C ASP A 156 8.64 12.00 -4.88
N PHE A 157 7.31 12.06 -4.80
CA PHE A 157 6.60 13.27 -4.36
C PHE A 157 6.96 13.68 -2.94
N ALA A 158 7.03 12.71 -2.01
CA ALA A 158 7.46 12.97 -0.64
C ALA A 158 8.89 13.49 -0.59
N SER A 159 9.74 13.00 -1.50
CA SER A 159 11.17 13.34 -1.52
C SER A 159 11.49 14.78 -1.92
N LEU A 160 10.50 15.48 -2.52
CA LEU A 160 10.58 16.90 -2.87
C LEU A 160 10.19 17.84 -1.71
N ASP A 161 9.96 17.30 -0.52
CA ASP A 161 9.67 18.11 0.66
C ASP A 161 10.94 18.41 1.46
N GLU A 162 11.12 19.68 1.81
CA GLU A 162 12.28 20.16 2.57
C GLU A 162 12.32 19.57 4.00
N ASN A 163 11.16 19.25 4.59
CA ASN A 163 11.10 18.57 5.88
C ASN A 163 11.75 17.19 5.83
N GLN A 164 11.74 16.49 4.70
CA GLN A 164 12.40 15.18 4.62
C GLN A 164 13.93 15.32 4.66
N GLU A 165 14.49 16.31 3.96
CA GLU A 165 15.94 16.57 4.01
C GLU A 165 16.36 17.14 5.38
N ARG A 166 15.52 17.98 5.99
CA ARG A 166 15.69 18.43 7.38
C ARG A 166 15.73 17.26 8.35
N LEU A 167 14.72 16.39 8.34
CA LEU A 167 14.63 15.21 9.21
C LEU A 167 15.80 14.26 9.00
N LYS A 168 16.25 14.05 7.75
CA LYS A 168 17.45 13.26 7.47
C LYS A 168 18.69 13.87 8.11
N SER A 169 18.88 15.18 7.95
CA SER A 169 20.04 15.90 8.48
C SER A 169 20.06 15.88 10.00
N GLU A 170 18.93 16.21 10.63
CA GLU A 170 18.75 16.11 12.09
C GLU A 170 19.02 14.70 12.59
N LEU A 171 18.44 13.67 11.95
CA LEU A 171 18.59 12.28 12.37
C LEU A 171 20.06 11.82 12.30
N HIS A 172 20.79 12.25 11.28
CA HIS A 172 22.19 11.94 11.12
C HIS A 172 23.07 12.68 12.15
N LEU A 173 22.86 13.99 12.31
CA LEU A 173 23.68 14.82 13.18
C LEU A 173 23.46 14.52 14.67
N ASP A 174 22.22 14.33 15.09
CA ASP A 174 21.88 14.14 16.49
C ASP A 174 22.08 12.70 16.96
N LEU A 175 21.82 11.73 16.09
CA LEU A 175 21.71 10.30 16.48
C LEU A 175 22.63 9.37 15.68
N GLY A 176 23.36 9.87 14.67
CA GLY A 176 24.19 9.05 13.80
C GLY A 176 23.39 8.02 12.99
N LYS A 177 22.09 8.26 12.76
CA LYS A 177 21.21 7.32 12.05
C LYS A 177 20.96 7.74 10.61
N THR A 178 20.65 6.77 9.77
CA THR A 178 20.36 6.95 8.34
C THR A 178 18.86 7.00 8.09
N TYR A 179 18.40 8.02 7.39
CA TYR A 179 17.01 8.09 6.91
C TYR A 179 16.94 7.90 5.40
N ALA A 180 16.42 6.74 4.97
CA ALA A 180 16.26 6.40 3.56
C ALA A 180 14.87 6.83 3.06
N TYR A 181 14.80 7.99 2.41
CA TYR A 181 13.52 8.58 1.99
C TYR A 181 13.41 8.78 0.48
N LYS A 182 14.53 8.86 -0.25
CA LYS A 182 14.56 8.96 -1.71
C LYS A 182 14.56 7.59 -2.38
N SER A 183 13.97 7.51 -3.56
CA SER A 183 14.04 6.29 -4.36
C SER A 183 15.49 5.95 -4.73
N GLY A 184 15.87 4.70 -4.49
CA GLY A 184 17.25 4.23 -4.68
C GLY A 184 18.15 4.38 -3.44
N ASP A 185 17.70 5.07 -2.38
CA ASP A 185 18.46 5.08 -1.11
C ASP A 185 18.64 3.65 -0.59
N PRO A 186 19.85 3.27 -0.14
CA PRO A 186 20.07 1.97 0.48
C PRO A 186 19.23 1.88 1.76
N VAL A 187 18.49 0.79 1.91
CA VAL A 187 17.70 0.54 3.11
C VAL A 187 18.66 0.28 4.28
N PRO A 188 18.65 1.11 5.35
CA PRO A 188 19.55 0.90 6.48
C PRO A 188 19.15 -0.36 7.25
N ARG A 189 20.11 -0.92 8.00
CA ARG A 189 19.79 -1.94 9.01
C ARG A 189 18.90 -1.32 10.09
N LYS A 190 18.11 -2.14 10.77
CA LYS A 190 17.13 -1.67 11.76
C LYS A 190 17.80 -0.83 12.85
N GLU A 191 18.98 -1.21 13.31
CA GLU A 191 19.77 -0.51 14.31
C GLU A 191 20.38 0.81 13.83
N ASP A 192 20.54 0.97 12.50
CA ASP A 192 21.24 2.11 11.88
C ASP A 192 20.30 3.20 11.39
N GLY A 193 18.98 2.96 11.36
CA GLY A 193 18.01 3.99 10.98
C GLY A 193 16.68 3.44 10.48
N CYS A 194 16.00 4.20 9.64
CA CYS A 194 14.66 3.88 9.14
C CYS A 194 14.43 4.33 7.70
N THR A 195 13.33 3.85 7.11
CA THR A 195 12.85 4.33 5.80
C THR A 195 11.66 5.28 5.94
N LEU A 196 11.33 6.00 4.87
CA LEU A 196 10.11 6.82 4.79
C LEU A 196 8.84 5.99 5.07
N GLU A 197 8.76 4.75 4.58
CA GLU A 197 7.65 3.84 4.86
C GLU A 197 7.47 3.61 6.36
N GLU A 198 8.55 3.34 7.08
CA GLU A 198 8.50 3.12 8.53
C GLU A 198 8.10 4.39 9.28
N ALA A 199 8.70 5.54 8.91
CA ALA A 199 8.36 6.83 9.48
C ALA A 199 6.86 7.15 9.31
N VAL A 200 6.33 6.96 8.10
CA VAL A 200 4.92 7.20 7.79
C VAL A 200 4.01 6.28 8.59
N VAL A 201 4.30 4.99 8.67
CA VAL A 201 3.49 4.05 9.44
C VAL A 201 3.48 4.40 10.92
N GLY A 202 4.66 4.66 11.49
CA GLY A 202 4.80 5.04 12.89
C GLY A 202 4.07 6.35 13.19
N LEU A 203 4.36 7.42 12.46
CA LEU A 203 3.76 8.73 12.66
C LEU A 203 2.24 8.70 12.44
N SER A 204 1.74 7.93 11.47
CA SER A 204 0.29 7.76 11.24
C SER A 204 -0.42 7.10 12.42
N CYS A 205 0.23 6.12 13.06
CA CYS A 205 -0.36 5.46 14.22
C CYS A 205 -0.20 6.30 15.50
N HIS A 206 0.86 7.11 15.60
CA HIS A 206 1.06 8.06 16.69
C HIS A 206 0.12 9.28 16.59
N TYR A 207 -0.34 9.64 15.39
CA TYR A 207 -1.25 10.76 15.20
C TYR A 207 -2.56 10.56 15.98
N SER A 208 -3.12 11.65 16.50
CA SER A 208 -4.22 11.62 17.47
C SER A 208 -5.51 10.99 16.94
N GLU A 209 -5.74 11.05 15.63
CA GLU A 209 -6.93 10.50 14.98
C GLU A 209 -6.71 9.06 14.49
N VAL A 210 -7.48 8.11 15.03
CA VAL A 210 -7.41 6.67 14.67
C VAL A 210 -7.54 6.39 13.17
N ARG A 211 -8.21 7.26 12.40
CA ARG A 211 -8.38 7.10 10.95
C ARG A 211 -7.04 6.94 10.22
N TYR A 212 -5.98 7.60 10.68
CA TYR A 212 -4.65 7.54 10.06
C TYR A 212 -4.05 6.12 10.12
N SER A 213 -4.24 5.41 11.24
CA SER A 213 -3.83 4.00 11.38
C SER A 213 -4.53 3.09 10.35
N THR A 214 -5.77 3.43 9.99
CA THR A 214 -6.57 2.66 9.03
C THR A 214 -6.22 3.01 7.58
N GLU A 215 -5.95 4.28 7.29
CA GLU A 215 -5.57 4.76 5.96
C GLU A 215 -4.21 4.18 5.56
N VAL A 216 -3.23 4.24 6.47
CA VAL A 216 -1.90 3.69 6.22
C VAL A 216 -1.93 2.17 6.01
N LYS A 217 -2.78 1.44 6.76
CA LYS A 217 -3.00 0.00 6.59
C LYS A 217 -3.66 -0.34 5.25
N GLN A 218 -4.56 0.49 4.77
CA GLN A 218 -5.26 0.29 3.50
C GLN A 218 -4.37 0.56 2.29
N ALA A 219 -3.67 1.69 2.31
CA ALA A 219 -2.87 2.17 1.19
C ALA A 219 -1.88 3.25 1.65
N ILE A 220 -0.69 2.83 2.12
CA ILE A 220 0.39 3.72 2.54
C ILE A 220 0.70 4.85 1.53
N GLY A 221 0.61 4.58 0.23
CA GLY A 221 0.86 5.59 -0.81
C GLY A 221 -0.13 6.75 -0.85
N ARG A 222 -1.26 6.69 -0.12
CA ARG A 222 -2.14 7.86 0.10
C ARG A 222 -1.54 8.85 1.10
N MET A 223 -0.71 8.36 2.02
CA MET A 223 -0.13 9.18 3.09
C MET A 223 0.83 10.25 2.58
N TRP A 224 1.33 10.10 1.35
CA TRP A 224 2.29 11.00 0.72
C TRP A 224 1.95 11.32 -0.73
N LYS A 225 0.66 11.21 -1.09
CA LYS A 225 0.20 11.50 -2.44
C LYS A 225 0.39 12.98 -2.82
N ASP A 226 0.19 13.87 -1.85
CA ASP A 226 0.35 15.31 -2.00
C ASP A 226 1.13 15.84 -0.80
N LYS A 227 2.32 16.41 -1.04
CA LYS A 227 3.17 16.95 0.03
C LYS A 227 2.61 18.23 0.65
N SER A 228 1.62 18.85 0.03
CA SER A 228 1.06 20.15 0.42
C SER A 228 -0.27 20.04 1.17
N ARG A 229 -0.78 18.82 1.40
CA ARG A 229 -2.09 18.59 2.04
C ARG A 229 -2.05 17.45 3.07
N PRO A 230 -3.00 17.42 4.02
CA PRO A 230 -3.24 16.24 4.84
C PRO A 230 -3.59 15.02 3.96
N PRO A 231 -3.20 13.80 4.37
CA PRO A 231 -2.56 13.48 5.65
C PRO A 231 -1.06 13.79 5.74
N TYR A 232 -0.37 14.06 4.63
CA TYR A 232 1.08 14.21 4.62
C TYR A 232 1.59 15.33 5.54
N THR A 233 1.03 16.53 5.41
CA THR A 233 1.43 17.71 6.19
C THR A 233 1.19 17.56 7.69
N ASN A 234 0.30 16.65 8.09
CA ASN A 234 0.07 16.35 9.50
C ASN A 234 1.17 15.45 10.08
N LEU A 235 1.82 14.64 9.24
CA LEU A 235 2.92 13.76 9.63
C LEU A 235 4.27 14.46 9.51
N PHE A 236 4.47 15.21 8.43
CA PHE A 236 5.71 15.91 8.11
C PHE A 236 5.45 17.40 8.06
N ASN A 237 5.82 18.08 9.14
CA ASN A 237 5.77 19.53 9.30
C ASN A 237 6.90 19.96 10.24
N ASP A 238 6.99 21.27 10.46
CA ASP A 238 8.06 21.88 11.26
C ASP A 238 8.10 21.41 12.72
N ASN A 239 6.98 20.87 13.26
CA ASN A 239 6.92 20.34 14.63
C ASN A 239 7.34 18.87 14.72
N THR A 240 7.44 18.16 13.60
CA THR A 240 7.96 16.79 13.58
C THR A 240 9.49 16.86 13.65
N SER A 241 10.07 16.44 14.78
CA SER A 241 11.52 16.32 14.95
C SER A 241 12.02 14.93 14.53
N ALA A 242 13.28 14.84 14.10
CA ALA A 242 13.91 13.56 13.77
C ALA A 242 13.92 12.58 14.95
N ILE A 243 14.09 13.09 16.17
CA ILE A 243 14.09 12.30 17.41
C ILE A 243 12.72 11.69 17.66
N MET A 244 11.66 12.49 17.57
CA MET A 244 10.29 12.00 17.70
C MET A 244 10.00 10.93 16.64
N MET A 245 10.31 11.23 15.37
CA MET A 245 10.12 10.29 14.26
C MET A 245 10.84 8.96 14.52
N TRP A 246 12.10 9.02 14.96
CA TRP A 246 12.90 7.84 15.23
C TRP A 246 12.38 7.02 16.41
N ASN A 247 12.01 7.68 17.51
CA ASN A 247 11.47 7.01 18.69
C ASN A 247 10.10 6.39 18.42
N VAL A 248 9.25 7.06 17.64
CA VAL A 248 8.00 6.49 17.12
C VAL A 248 8.26 5.23 16.29
N VAL A 249 9.25 5.23 15.40
CA VAL A 249 9.64 4.02 14.63
C VAL A 249 10.14 2.90 15.54
N ARG A 250 10.92 3.22 16.58
CA ARG A 250 11.41 2.24 17.56
C ARG A 250 10.28 1.60 18.35
N VAL A 251 9.33 2.39 18.85
CA VAL A 251 8.13 1.88 19.55
C VAL A 251 7.32 0.98 18.61
N MET A 252 7.08 1.43 17.36
CA MET A 252 6.41 0.61 16.35
C MET A 252 7.08 -0.75 16.14
N ARG A 253 8.42 -0.78 16.07
CA ARG A 253 9.17 -2.02 15.87
C ARG A 253 9.06 -2.97 17.07
N GLU A 254 9.04 -2.45 18.30
CA GLU A 254 8.81 -3.27 19.50
C GLU A 254 7.40 -3.87 19.51
N VAL A 255 6.38 -3.07 19.16
CA VAL A 255 4.99 -3.55 19.02
C VAL A 255 4.89 -4.62 17.93
N ASP A 256 5.47 -4.38 16.75
CA ASP A 256 5.46 -5.35 15.64
C ASP A 256 6.21 -6.65 16.02
N LEU A 257 7.26 -6.57 16.83
CA LEU A 257 7.96 -7.75 17.37
C LEU A 257 7.02 -8.56 18.27
N VAL A 258 6.35 -7.92 19.23
CA VAL A 258 5.40 -8.59 20.16
C VAL A 258 4.27 -9.28 19.39
N LEU A 259 3.65 -8.57 18.44
CA LEU A 259 2.56 -9.12 17.63
C LEU A 259 3.05 -10.24 16.70
N GLY A 260 4.25 -10.11 16.15
CA GLY A 260 4.91 -11.15 15.36
C GLY A 260 5.15 -12.42 16.17
N LEU A 261 5.63 -12.29 17.41
CA LEU A 261 5.79 -13.41 18.33
C LEU A 261 4.46 -14.09 18.67
N GLU A 262 3.38 -13.31 18.90
CA GLU A 262 2.06 -13.90 19.16
C GLU A 262 1.56 -14.72 17.96
N SER A 263 1.56 -14.11 16.78
CA SER A 263 1.06 -14.74 15.54
C SER A 263 1.90 -15.93 15.05
N SER A 264 3.11 -16.12 15.59
CA SER A 264 4.02 -17.21 15.22
C SER A 264 4.03 -18.36 16.22
N LYS A 265 3.18 -18.33 17.27
CA LYS A 265 3.14 -19.39 18.28
C LYS A 265 2.73 -20.74 17.69
N VAL A 266 3.42 -21.79 18.10
CA VAL A 266 3.13 -23.18 17.69
C VAL A 266 1.87 -23.67 18.42
N GLY A 267 0.82 -23.99 17.68
CA GLY A 267 -0.46 -24.46 18.22
C GLY A 267 -1.61 -24.26 17.24
N ALA A 268 -2.84 -24.52 17.68
CA ALA A 268 -4.03 -24.21 16.89
C ALA A 268 -4.14 -22.68 16.74
N VAL A 269 -4.14 -22.20 15.49
CA VAL A 269 -4.32 -20.79 15.16
C VAL A 269 -5.63 -20.32 15.77
N ASN A 270 -5.53 -19.34 16.66
CA ASN A 270 -6.66 -18.78 17.37
C ASN A 270 -6.97 -17.37 16.82
N ARG A 271 -8.10 -16.80 17.23
CA ARG A 271 -8.55 -15.49 16.75
C ARG A 271 -7.58 -14.36 17.08
N MET A 272 -6.91 -14.44 18.23
CA MET A 272 -5.93 -13.43 18.68
C MET A 272 -4.74 -13.36 17.71
N ASP A 273 -4.30 -14.49 17.16
CA ASP A 273 -3.22 -14.54 16.17
C ASP A 273 -3.61 -13.74 14.91
N HIS A 274 -4.85 -13.90 14.43
CA HIS A 274 -5.35 -13.14 13.29
C HIS A 274 -5.56 -11.66 13.61
N VAL A 275 -5.95 -11.33 14.84
CA VAL A 275 -6.05 -9.94 15.31
C VAL A 275 -4.66 -9.30 15.36
N ALA A 276 -3.64 -10.01 15.81
CA ALA A 276 -2.26 -9.53 15.82
C ALA A 276 -1.76 -9.22 14.40
N VAL A 277 -2.08 -10.05 13.40
CA VAL A 277 -1.70 -9.83 11.99
C VAL A 277 -2.47 -8.68 11.34
N HIS A 278 -3.80 -8.68 11.47
CA HIS A 278 -4.65 -7.74 10.74
C HIS A 278 -4.83 -6.41 11.47
N GLY A 279 -4.85 -6.42 12.80
CA GLY A 279 -5.08 -5.27 13.66
C GLY A 279 -3.83 -4.53 14.12
N ASN A 280 -2.63 -4.95 13.70
CA ASN A 280 -1.36 -4.38 14.15
C ASN A 280 -1.27 -2.84 14.12
N ARG A 281 -1.88 -2.15 13.15
CA ARG A 281 -1.86 -0.67 13.08
C ARG A 281 -2.86 -0.01 14.03
N PHE A 282 -4.02 -0.63 14.22
CA PHE A 282 -5.00 -0.20 15.22
C PHE A 282 -4.45 -0.42 16.64
N ILE A 283 -3.85 -1.58 16.90
CA ILE A 283 -3.18 -1.87 18.18
C ILE A 283 -2.06 -0.87 18.44
N LEU A 284 -1.19 -0.63 17.45
CA LEU A 284 -0.11 0.35 17.58
C LEU A 284 -0.63 1.76 17.91
N HIS A 285 -1.73 2.19 17.29
CA HIS A 285 -2.36 3.47 17.62
C HIS A 285 -2.77 3.54 19.09
N HIS A 286 -3.39 2.49 19.62
CA HIS A 286 -3.79 2.44 21.02
C HIS A 286 -2.62 2.24 21.99
N VAL A 287 -1.52 1.64 21.55
CA VAL A 287 -0.27 1.64 22.32
C VAL A 287 0.25 3.07 22.46
N PHE A 288 0.29 3.86 21.39
CA PHE A 288 0.66 5.28 21.48
C PHE A 288 -0.29 6.09 22.35
N LYS A 289 -1.60 5.83 22.29
CA LYS A 289 -2.58 6.44 23.21
C LYS A 289 -2.28 6.17 24.68
N ASN A 290 -1.70 5.01 25.00
CA ASN A 290 -1.28 4.63 26.35
C ASN A 290 0.14 5.10 26.70
N LEU A 291 0.79 5.87 25.82
CA LEU A 291 2.11 6.48 26.00
C LEU A 291 2.05 8.01 25.81
N GLU A 292 0.87 8.64 25.87
CA GLU A 292 0.73 10.10 25.71
C GLU A 292 1.48 10.89 26.80
N ASP A 293 1.75 10.28 27.96
CA ASP A 293 2.60 10.82 29.03
C ASP A 293 4.10 10.74 28.72
N VAL A 294 4.50 9.99 27.69
CA VAL A 294 5.90 9.78 27.31
C VAL A 294 6.34 10.78 26.26
N GLN A 295 7.36 11.58 26.57
CA GLN A 295 7.90 12.58 25.65
C GLN A 295 8.82 11.93 24.60
N LEU A 296 8.23 11.35 23.54
CA LEU A 296 8.98 10.70 22.46
C LEU A 296 9.91 11.64 21.68
N GLY A 297 9.68 12.96 21.74
CA GLY A 297 10.55 13.97 21.16
C GLY A 297 11.75 14.36 22.03
N ASP A 298 11.86 13.83 23.26
CA ASP A 298 12.96 14.12 24.17
C ASP A 298 14.23 13.34 23.77
N ARG A 299 15.38 14.02 23.80
CA ARG A 299 16.71 13.44 23.57
C ARG A 299 17.06 12.40 24.63
N SER A 300 16.54 12.50 25.85
CA SER A 300 16.80 11.51 26.90
C SER A 300 15.87 10.29 26.84
N PHE A 301 14.99 10.19 25.84
CA PHE A 301 14.12 9.02 25.70
C PHE A 301 14.95 7.76 25.42
N GLU A 302 14.84 6.78 26.32
CA GLU A 302 15.45 5.47 26.17
C GLU A 302 14.39 4.39 26.06
N LEU A 303 14.32 3.71 24.91
CA LEU A 303 13.34 2.65 24.66
C LEU A 303 13.40 1.53 25.71
N SER A 304 14.61 1.20 26.19
CA SER A 304 14.82 0.16 27.21
C SER A 304 14.06 0.44 28.50
N SER A 305 13.97 1.72 28.91
CA SER A 305 13.22 2.15 30.10
C SER A 305 11.71 1.96 29.97
N TYR A 306 11.19 1.87 28.74
CA TYR A 306 9.76 1.70 28.44
C TYR A 306 9.43 0.34 27.82
N ALA A 307 10.41 -0.51 27.54
CA ALA A 307 10.22 -1.74 26.77
C ALA A 307 9.20 -2.68 27.45
N GLU A 308 9.29 -2.88 28.76
CA GLU A 308 8.34 -3.70 29.50
C GLU A 308 6.92 -3.12 29.45
N ARG A 309 6.78 -1.80 29.65
CA ARG A 309 5.50 -1.09 29.53
C ARG A 309 4.91 -1.29 28.13
N ILE A 310 5.67 -1.02 27.08
CA ILE A 310 5.24 -1.18 25.67
C ILE A 310 4.74 -2.61 25.41
N ARG A 311 5.49 -3.62 25.87
CA ARG A 311 5.10 -5.03 25.71
C ARG A 311 3.80 -5.34 26.46
N ALA A 312 3.69 -4.93 27.72
CA ALA A 312 2.50 -5.15 28.53
C ALA A 312 1.28 -4.43 27.94
N THR A 313 1.43 -3.18 27.50
CA THR A 313 0.39 -2.43 26.78
C THR A 313 -0.03 -3.17 25.51
N THR A 314 0.93 -3.62 24.70
CA THR A 314 0.62 -4.31 23.44
C THR A 314 -0.22 -5.55 23.66
N TYR A 315 0.13 -6.38 24.65
CA TYR A 315 -0.65 -7.57 25.00
C TYR A 315 -2.04 -7.22 25.51
N TYR A 316 -2.12 -6.26 26.43
CA TYR A 316 -3.40 -5.85 27.00
C TYR A 316 -4.36 -5.34 25.90
N ILE A 317 -3.89 -4.46 25.02
CA ILE A 317 -4.69 -3.94 23.90
C ILE A 317 -5.05 -5.06 22.92
N LEU A 318 -4.14 -5.97 22.61
CA LEU A 318 -4.43 -7.13 21.76
C LEU A 318 -5.55 -8.00 22.35
N GLU A 319 -5.53 -8.28 23.65
CA GLU A 319 -6.58 -9.01 24.35
C GLU A 319 -7.91 -8.24 24.31
N SER A 320 -7.91 -6.95 24.65
CA SER A 320 -9.12 -6.10 24.60
C SER A 320 -9.77 -6.10 23.22
N VAL A 321 -8.97 -5.88 22.16
CA VAL A 321 -9.46 -5.91 20.78
C VAL A 321 -10.03 -7.29 20.42
N SER A 322 -9.37 -8.37 20.86
CA SER A 322 -9.82 -9.75 20.58
C SER A 322 -11.14 -10.09 21.28
N VAL A 323 -11.34 -9.57 22.50
CA VAL A 323 -12.61 -9.70 23.25
C VAL A 323 -13.72 -8.92 22.56
N LEU A 324 -13.49 -7.64 22.22
CA LEU A 324 -14.49 -6.81 21.52
C LEU A 324 -14.94 -7.46 20.22
N ILE A 325 -14.00 -7.92 19.39
CA ILE A 325 -14.30 -8.60 18.13
C ILE A 325 -15.08 -9.90 18.35
N SER A 326 -14.79 -10.63 19.42
CA SER A 326 -15.53 -11.86 19.75
C SER A 326 -17.00 -11.58 20.10
N GLY A 327 -17.30 -10.41 20.66
CA GLY A 327 -18.67 -9.95 20.88
C GLY A 327 -19.43 -9.54 19.60
N MET A 328 -18.73 -9.29 18.49
CA MET A 328 -19.34 -8.81 17.24
C MET A 328 -19.85 -9.93 16.30
N GLY A 329 -19.68 -11.21 16.67
CA GLY A 329 -20.06 -12.35 15.82
C GLY A 329 -19.07 -12.63 14.67
N SER A 330 -19.56 -13.20 13.56
CA SER A 330 -18.69 -13.53 12.41
C SER A 330 -18.27 -12.27 11.65
N VAL A 331 -17.00 -11.87 11.82
CA VAL A 331 -16.42 -10.69 11.18
C VAL A 331 -15.17 -11.07 10.40
N TYR A 332 -15.08 -10.63 9.14
CA TYR A 332 -13.87 -10.78 8.34
C TYR A 332 -12.84 -9.70 8.72
N LEU A 333 -11.84 -10.08 9.51
CA LEU A 333 -10.88 -9.18 10.17
C LEU A 333 -10.14 -8.24 9.22
N ASN A 334 -9.71 -8.73 8.06
CA ASN A 334 -9.01 -7.91 7.08
C ASN A 334 -9.88 -6.76 6.54
N ASN A 335 -11.21 -6.93 6.46
CA ASN A 335 -12.13 -5.84 6.09
C ASN A 335 -12.42 -4.92 7.28
N LEU A 336 -12.53 -5.48 8.49
CA LEU A 336 -12.74 -4.69 9.72
C LEU A 336 -11.60 -3.69 9.93
N PHE A 337 -10.35 -4.17 9.91
CA PHE A 337 -9.17 -3.33 10.16
C PHE A 337 -8.82 -2.36 9.01
N LYS A 338 -9.66 -2.33 7.97
CA LYS A 338 -9.62 -1.38 6.85
C LYS A 338 -10.85 -0.47 6.83
N ASN A 339 -11.68 -0.47 7.88
CA ASN A 339 -12.89 0.33 7.94
C ASN A 339 -12.79 1.39 9.05
N HIS A 340 -12.52 2.65 8.67
CA HIS A 340 -12.34 3.75 9.60
C HIS A 340 -13.56 4.01 10.48
N LYS A 341 -14.79 3.84 9.98
CA LYS A 341 -16.02 4.08 10.77
C LYS A 341 -16.16 3.04 11.89
N LYS A 342 -15.95 1.77 11.55
CA LYS A 342 -16.04 0.67 12.54
C LYS A 342 -14.93 0.77 13.57
N LEU A 343 -13.70 1.02 13.14
CA LEU A 343 -12.57 1.18 14.05
C LEU A 343 -12.68 2.46 14.90
N GLY A 344 -13.24 3.54 14.36
CA GLY A 344 -13.57 4.74 15.12
C GLY A 344 -14.51 4.43 16.28
N ALA A 345 -15.61 3.72 16.01
CA ALA A 345 -16.54 3.31 17.07
C ALA A 345 -15.90 2.37 18.10
N MET A 346 -15.04 1.43 17.67
CA MET A 346 -14.33 0.54 18.59
C MET A 346 -13.27 1.26 19.42
N SER A 347 -12.71 2.36 18.91
CA SER A 347 -11.61 3.09 19.55
C SER A 347 -12.00 3.62 20.93
N ASP A 348 -13.26 4.01 21.10
CA ASP A 348 -13.77 4.55 22.37
C ASP A 348 -13.88 3.48 23.46
N ASP A 349 -13.98 2.21 23.07
CA ASP A 349 -14.06 1.05 23.99
C ASP A 349 -12.66 0.49 24.34
N ILE A 350 -11.59 1.00 23.73
CA ILE A 350 -10.22 0.55 24.03
C ILE A 350 -9.67 1.32 25.23
N PRO A 351 -9.16 0.63 26.27
CA PRO A 351 -8.69 1.32 27.46
C PRO A 351 -7.47 2.21 27.21
N VAL A 352 -7.44 3.33 27.92
CA VAL A 352 -6.34 4.30 27.98
C VAL A 352 -5.84 4.42 29.42
N ASN A 353 -4.58 4.84 29.61
CA ASN A 353 -3.92 4.96 30.91
C ASN A 353 -3.95 3.66 31.73
N VAL A 354 -3.65 2.53 31.09
CA VAL A 354 -3.61 1.23 31.76
C VAL A 354 -2.54 1.27 32.87
N ASP A 355 -2.97 1.15 34.13
CA ASP A 355 -2.08 1.13 35.29
C ASP A 355 -1.42 -0.26 35.44
N TYR A 356 -0.10 -0.29 35.38
CA TYR A 356 0.71 -1.49 35.52
C TYR A 356 1.16 -1.76 36.97
N ALA A 357 0.83 -0.88 37.93
CA ALA A 357 1.25 -0.98 39.33
C ALA A 357 0.77 -2.24 40.06
N GLY A 358 -0.18 -2.98 39.48
CA GLY A 358 -0.66 -4.27 39.98
C GLY A 358 0.10 -5.50 39.50
N GLY A 359 1.21 -5.36 38.77
CA GLY A 359 1.98 -6.50 38.28
C GLY A 359 1.19 -7.36 37.30
N TYR A 360 0.54 -6.73 36.31
CA TYR A 360 -0.07 -7.47 35.21
C TYR A 360 1.05 -8.19 34.43
N THR A 361 1.33 -9.42 34.84
CA THR A 361 2.00 -10.41 34.01
C THR A 361 0.89 -11.00 33.13
N PRO A 362 0.92 -10.80 31.80
CA PRO A 362 0.06 -11.55 30.89
C PRO A 362 0.10 -13.02 31.30
N ARG A 363 -1.06 -13.68 31.35
CA ARG A 363 -1.21 -15.07 31.83
C ARG A 363 -0.24 -16.06 31.17
N ARG A 364 0.35 -15.69 30.03
CA ARG A 364 1.27 -16.45 29.17
C ARG A 364 2.75 -16.00 29.19
N LEU A 365 3.13 -15.00 29.99
CA LEU A 365 4.55 -14.67 30.26
C LEU A 365 5.12 -15.47 31.46
N ARG A 366 4.36 -16.42 32.03
CA ARG A 366 4.93 -17.43 32.91
C ARG A 366 5.82 -18.33 32.06
N GLU A 367 7.10 -18.46 32.41
CA GLU A 367 7.97 -19.49 31.86
C GLU A 367 7.23 -20.85 31.95
N PRO A 368 7.35 -21.73 30.94
CA PRO A 368 6.77 -23.05 31.01
C PRO A 368 7.44 -23.79 32.17
N THR A 369 6.75 -23.87 33.31
CA THR A 369 7.12 -24.83 34.34
C THR A 369 6.93 -26.22 33.75
N LEU A 370 7.84 -27.13 34.08
CA LEU A 370 7.96 -28.52 33.59
C LEU A 370 6.70 -29.43 33.72
N PHE A 371 5.52 -28.87 33.98
CA PHE A 371 4.28 -29.59 34.26
C PHE A 371 3.04 -29.08 33.49
N ASP A 372 3.19 -28.30 32.41
CA ASP A 372 2.10 -28.03 31.46
C ASP A 372 2.28 -28.79 30.13
#